data_AF-A0ABC8AMQ3-F1
#
_entry.id   AF-A0ABC8AMQ3-F1
#
_cell.length_a   1.000
_cell.length_b   1.000
_cell.length_c   1.000
_cell.angle_alpha   90.00
_cell.angle_beta   90.00
_cell.angle_gamma   90.00
#
_symmetry.space_group_name_H-M   'P 1'
#
loop_
_entity.id
_entity.type
_entity.pdbx_description
1 polymer ?
#
loop_
_entity_poly.entity_id
_entity_poly.type
_entity_poly.pdbx_seq_one_letter_code
_entity_poly.pdbx_strand_id
1 'polypeptide(L)'
;MLKPLTLLAAAALATGGLGFGTVSDTRFDTMSHTRFDTACLWAGAAHAPGSQVVAGGSAYTCGADAAGPHWFRGGAAGASTVPNPGADSNPAGRFSAGARQPGTDYDDYCVGDQLISGVEDVFEAVPTSGGLLWKSAGPVAQWSFDPGVTQPKTSHRSSGLCHDGQLL
;
A
#
# COMPACT_ATOMS: atom_id res chain seq x y z
N MET A 1 -70.57 34.24 -19.67
CA MET A 1 -71.66 34.01 -18.70
C MET A 1 -72.26 32.64 -18.95
N LEU A 2 -72.67 31.97 -17.87
CA LEU A 2 -73.42 30.71 -17.71
C LEU A 2 -72.65 29.36 -17.65
N LYS A 3 -72.86 28.71 -16.50
CA LYS A 3 -72.49 27.37 -16.00
C LYS A 3 -73.79 26.53 -16.02
N PRO A 4 -73.78 25.21 -16.31
CA PRO A 4 -74.10 24.18 -15.27
C PRO A 4 -73.33 22.83 -15.45
N LEU A 5 -72.92 22.12 -14.39
CA LEU A 5 -73.58 20.98 -13.68
C LEU A 5 -73.94 19.80 -14.63
N THR A 6 -73.67 18.49 -14.44
CA THR A 6 -73.28 17.59 -13.33
C THR A 6 -73.04 16.19 -13.96
N LEU A 7 -72.24 15.29 -13.36
CA LEU A 7 -72.62 13.88 -13.05
C LEU A 7 -71.44 13.04 -12.52
N LEU A 8 -71.71 12.28 -11.46
CA LEU A 8 -70.83 11.29 -10.84
C LEU A 8 -70.68 10.03 -11.72
N ALA A 9 -69.51 9.39 -11.63
CA ALA A 9 -69.39 7.93 -11.73
C ALA A 9 -68.19 7.45 -10.91
N ALA A 10 -68.46 6.52 -9.99
CA ALA A 10 -67.46 5.79 -9.20
C ALA A 10 -66.92 4.61 -10.01
N ALA A 11 -65.63 4.28 -9.86
CA ALA A 11 -65.14 2.93 -10.12
C ALA A 11 -63.77 2.64 -9.47
N ALA A 12 -63.74 1.52 -8.76
CA ALA A 12 -62.65 0.56 -8.57
C ALA A 12 -61.41 0.96 -7.74
N LEU A 13 -61.38 0.42 -6.53
CA LEU A 13 -60.17 0.08 -5.77
C LEU A 13 -59.26 -0.83 -6.60
N ALA A 14 -58.01 -0.45 -6.78
CA ALA A 14 -56.91 -1.36 -7.07
C ALA A 14 -55.90 -1.26 -5.92
N THR A 15 -55.97 -2.22 -5.00
CA THR A 15 -54.93 -2.52 -4.03
C THR A 15 -53.69 -3.04 -4.78
N GLY A 16 -52.82 -2.12 -5.20
CA GLY A 16 -51.47 -2.44 -5.67
C GLY A 16 -50.47 -2.17 -4.55
N GLY A 17 -50.13 -3.20 -3.79
CA GLY A 17 -49.04 -3.13 -2.83
C GLY A 17 -47.72 -2.85 -3.55
N LEU A 18 -47.16 -1.67 -3.37
CA LEU A 18 -45.78 -1.37 -3.72
C LEU A 18 -44.89 -2.01 -2.65
N GLY A 19 -44.58 -3.29 -2.85
CA GLY A 19 -43.43 -3.89 -2.21
C GLY A 19 -42.17 -3.22 -2.76
N PHE A 20 -41.55 -2.35 -1.98
CA PHE A 20 -40.18 -1.92 -2.22
C PHE A 20 -39.27 -3.12 -2.01
N GLY A 21 -39.11 -3.94 -3.05
CA GLY A 21 -38.04 -4.91 -3.12
C GLY A 21 -36.73 -4.15 -3.25
N THR A 22 -36.01 -3.98 -2.14
CA THR A 22 -34.59 -3.63 -2.18
C THR A 22 -33.87 -4.81 -2.82
N VAL A 23 -33.68 -4.74 -4.15
CA VAL A 23 -32.69 -5.59 -4.80
C VAL A 23 -31.34 -5.10 -4.30
N SER A 24 -30.83 -5.73 -3.24
CA SER A 24 -29.43 -5.59 -2.86
C SER A 24 -28.60 -6.16 -4.02
N ASP A 25 -28.06 -5.27 -4.85
CA ASP A 25 -27.14 -5.64 -5.93
C ASP A 25 -25.84 -6.14 -5.28
N THR A 26 -25.71 -7.46 -5.13
CA THR A 26 -24.53 -8.14 -4.59
C THR A 26 -23.26 -7.90 -5.41
N ARG A 27 -23.36 -7.27 -6.59
CA ARG A 27 -22.21 -6.86 -7.39
C ARG A 27 -21.34 -5.82 -6.70
N PHE A 28 -21.90 -4.97 -5.85
CA PHE A 28 -21.10 -3.95 -5.15
C PHE A 28 -20.15 -4.55 -4.10
N ASP A 29 -20.59 -5.60 -3.40
CA ASP A 29 -19.74 -6.33 -2.44
C ASP A 29 -18.64 -7.13 -3.13
N THR A 30 -18.95 -7.78 -4.27
CA THR A 30 -17.94 -8.54 -5.01
C THR A 30 -16.87 -7.63 -5.63
N MET A 31 -17.26 -6.45 -6.14
CA MET A 31 -16.30 -5.46 -6.66
C MET A 31 -15.49 -4.77 -5.57
N SER A 32 -16.04 -4.60 -4.38
CA SER A 32 -15.31 -4.06 -3.23
C SER A 32 -14.22 -5.06 -2.79
N HIS A 33 -14.57 -6.34 -2.60
CA HIS A 33 -13.62 -7.39 -2.22
C HIS A 33 -12.51 -7.59 -3.26
N THR A 34 -12.84 -7.67 -4.55
CA THR A 34 -11.82 -7.82 -5.61
C THR A 34 -10.94 -6.57 -5.79
N ARG A 35 -11.44 -5.36 -5.48
CA ARG A 35 -10.59 -4.15 -5.45
C ARG A 35 -9.58 -4.18 -4.30
N PHE A 36 -9.96 -4.71 -3.14
CA PHE A 36 -9.04 -4.85 -2.01
C PHE A 36 -8.05 -6.00 -2.23
N ASP A 37 -8.48 -7.11 -2.84
CA ASP A 37 -7.60 -8.24 -3.19
C ASP A 37 -6.53 -7.88 -4.24
N THR A 38 -6.73 -6.77 -4.96
CA THR A 38 -5.77 -6.24 -5.95
C THR A 38 -5.12 -4.93 -5.52
N ALA A 39 -5.49 -4.39 -4.36
CA ALA A 39 -4.94 -3.14 -3.85
C ALA A 39 -3.50 -3.34 -3.39
N CYS A 40 -2.65 -2.37 -3.69
CA CYS A 40 -1.29 -2.35 -3.18
C CYS A 40 -1.27 -1.66 -1.83
N LEU A 41 -0.51 -2.22 -0.88
CA LEU A 41 -0.28 -1.62 0.42
C LEU A 41 0.96 -0.74 0.39
N TRP A 42 0.87 0.41 1.03
CA TRP A 42 2.01 1.27 1.36
C TRP A 42 1.88 1.77 2.79
N ALA A 43 2.81 1.38 3.67
CA ALA A 43 2.79 1.70 5.09
C ALA A 43 1.43 1.41 5.78
N GLY A 44 0.74 0.35 5.34
CA GLY A 44 -0.58 -0.07 5.85
C GLY A 44 -1.79 0.58 5.17
N ALA A 45 -1.58 1.61 4.34
CA ALA A 45 -2.65 2.21 3.54
C ALA A 45 -2.86 1.42 2.24
N ALA A 46 -4.13 1.19 1.87
CA ALA A 46 -4.50 0.51 0.64
C ALA A 46 -4.64 1.49 -0.53
N HIS A 47 -4.06 1.13 -1.67
CA HIS A 47 -4.06 1.91 -2.90
C HIS A 47 -4.67 1.08 -4.04
N ALA A 48 -5.65 1.64 -4.73
CA ALA A 48 -6.33 0.94 -5.82
C ALA A 48 -5.39 0.66 -7.01
N PRO A 49 -5.62 -0.42 -7.79
CA PRO A 49 -4.90 -0.67 -9.04
C PRO A 49 -4.89 0.55 -9.98
N GLY A 50 -3.76 0.81 -10.61
CA GLY A 50 -3.53 1.96 -11.48
C GLY A 50 -3.23 3.28 -10.74
N SER A 51 -3.35 3.33 -9.41
CA SER A 51 -2.93 4.49 -8.64
C SER A 51 -1.42 4.70 -8.71
N GLN A 52 -0.99 5.96 -8.59
CA GLN A 52 0.42 6.33 -8.54
C GLN A 52 0.73 7.02 -7.21
N VAL A 53 1.87 6.64 -6.62
CA VAL A 53 2.44 7.30 -5.45
C VAL A 53 3.88 7.69 -5.74
N VAL A 54 4.42 8.64 -4.98
CA VAL A 54 5.81 9.04 -5.05
C VAL A 54 6.48 8.76 -3.71
N ALA A 55 7.67 8.17 -3.76
CA ALA A 55 8.50 7.93 -2.59
C ALA A 55 9.98 7.90 -3.00
N GLY A 56 10.85 8.46 -2.17
CA GLY A 56 12.30 8.40 -2.40
C GLY A 56 12.74 9.01 -3.73
N GLY A 57 11.99 10.00 -4.26
CA GLY A 57 12.25 10.62 -5.55
C GLY A 57 11.88 9.76 -6.77
N SER A 58 11.03 8.74 -6.61
CA SER A 58 10.58 7.86 -7.70
C SER A 58 9.07 7.69 -7.69
N ALA A 59 8.46 7.59 -8.87
CA ALA A 59 7.06 7.22 -8.99
C ALA A 59 6.88 5.70 -8.87
N TYR A 60 5.75 5.27 -8.30
CA TYR A 60 5.36 3.87 -8.19
C TYR A 60 3.91 3.72 -8.63
N THR A 61 3.65 2.79 -9.53
CA THR A 61 2.29 2.50 -10.02
C THR A 61 1.81 1.18 -9.42
N CYS A 62 0.63 1.20 -8.79
CA CYS A 62 0.02 -0.02 -8.26
C CYS A 62 -0.51 -0.87 -9.41
N GLY A 63 -0.16 -2.15 -9.42
CA GLY A 63 -0.75 -3.14 -10.31
C GLY A 63 -0.71 -4.51 -9.67
N ALA A 64 -0.64 -5.54 -10.51
CA ALA A 64 -0.47 -6.91 -10.07
C ALA A 64 0.52 -7.64 -10.99
N ASP A 65 1.24 -8.60 -10.41
CA ASP A 65 2.05 -9.57 -11.13
C ASP A 65 1.60 -11.01 -10.79
N ALA A 66 2.40 -12.02 -11.14
CA ALA A 66 2.08 -13.42 -10.86
C ALA A 66 2.04 -13.76 -9.36
N ALA A 67 2.67 -12.96 -8.50
CA ALA A 67 2.71 -13.14 -7.05
C ALA A 67 1.62 -12.35 -6.30
N GLY A 68 0.93 -11.41 -6.98
CA GLY A 68 -0.19 -10.65 -6.42
C GLY A 68 -0.03 -9.14 -6.63
N PRO A 69 -0.61 -8.29 -5.75
CA PRO A 69 -0.45 -6.85 -5.82
C PRO A 69 1.03 -6.44 -5.76
N HIS A 70 1.44 -5.58 -6.70
CA HIS A 70 2.84 -5.22 -6.91
C HIS A 70 2.97 -3.74 -7.28
N TRP A 71 3.98 -3.08 -6.72
CA TRP A 71 4.37 -1.72 -7.04
C TRP A 71 5.43 -1.70 -8.14
N PHE A 72 5.05 -1.18 -9.31
CA PHE A 72 5.98 -1.01 -10.42
C PHE A 72 6.69 0.34 -10.28
N ARG A 73 8.00 0.29 -10.00
CA ARG A 73 8.83 1.50 -9.93
C ARG A 73 8.97 2.13 -11.33
N GLY A 74 8.63 3.40 -11.43
CA GLY A 74 8.78 4.24 -12.61
C GLY A 74 10.04 5.09 -12.57
N GLY A 75 9.99 6.20 -13.32
CA GLY A 75 11.08 7.17 -13.40
C GLY A 75 11.20 8.06 -12.16
N ALA A 76 12.15 9.00 -12.24
CA ALA A 76 12.34 10.02 -11.22
C ALA A 76 11.08 10.89 -11.06
N ALA A 77 10.81 11.28 -9.82
CA ALA A 77 9.66 12.08 -9.41
C ALA A 77 10.05 13.05 -8.28
N GLY A 78 9.10 13.90 -7.87
CA GLY A 78 9.31 14.92 -6.85
C GLY A 78 9.17 14.41 -5.40
N ALA A 79 8.56 15.24 -4.55
CA ALA A 79 8.36 14.95 -3.14
C ALA A 79 7.44 13.74 -2.91
N SER A 80 7.64 13.03 -1.79
CA SER A 80 6.84 11.85 -1.48
C SER A 80 5.38 12.21 -1.22
N THR A 81 4.48 11.37 -1.70
CA THR A 81 3.02 11.50 -1.50
C THR A 81 2.47 10.47 -0.50
N VAL A 82 3.36 9.64 0.05
CA VAL A 82 3.05 8.56 0.98
C VAL A 82 4.05 8.56 2.14
N PRO A 83 3.69 8.01 3.31
CA PRO A 83 4.63 7.86 4.42
C PRO A 83 5.81 6.96 4.04
N ASN A 84 7.00 7.34 4.53
CA ASN A 84 8.22 6.57 4.38
C ASN A 84 8.81 6.26 5.76
N PRO A 85 8.23 5.29 6.51
CA PRO A 85 8.71 4.95 7.84
C PRO A 85 10.10 4.29 7.86
N GLY A 86 10.61 3.88 6.70
CA GLY A 86 11.78 3.01 6.60
C GLY A 86 11.39 1.54 6.64
N ALA A 87 12.35 0.67 6.34
CA ALA A 87 12.24 -0.77 6.51
C ALA A 87 12.38 -1.15 7.99
N ASP A 88 11.50 -0.60 8.84
CA ASP A 88 11.61 -0.63 10.31
C ASP A 88 11.04 -1.90 10.97
N SER A 89 10.42 -2.77 10.19
CA SER A 89 9.76 -4.01 10.62
C SER A 89 9.46 -4.90 9.42
N ASN A 90 8.90 -6.09 9.67
CA ASN A 90 8.48 -7.01 8.59
C ASN A 90 7.51 -6.31 7.61
N PRO A 91 7.75 -6.37 6.29
CA PRO A 91 6.92 -5.69 5.30
C PRO A 91 5.51 -6.28 5.15
N ALA A 92 5.30 -7.55 5.53
CA ALA A 92 4.04 -8.25 5.34
C ALA A 92 2.87 -7.52 6.03
N GLY A 93 1.77 -7.33 5.29
CA GLY A 93 0.58 -6.63 5.77
C GLY A 93 0.71 -5.10 5.87
N ARG A 94 1.90 -4.53 5.61
CA ARG A 94 2.14 -3.08 5.57
C ARG A 94 2.52 -2.60 4.18
N PHE A 95 3.25 -3.42 3.43
CA PHE A 95 3.71 -3.13 2.09
C PHE A 95 3.36 -4.27 1.15
N SER A 96 3.06 -3.93 -0.11
CA SER A 96 3.04 -4.89 -1.21
C SER A 96 4.43 -5.02 -1.84
N ALA A 97 4.62 -6.08 -2.62
CA ALA A 97 5.87 -6.33 -3.32
C ALA A 97 6.28 -5.14 -4.23
N GLY A 98 7.58 -4.93 -4.39
CA GLY A 98 8.14 -3.83 -5.19
C GLY A 98 8.16 -2.46 -4.49
N ALA A 99 7.50 -2.32 -3.34
CA ALA A 99 7.64 -1.12 -2.50
C ALA A 99 9.08 -1.00 -2.01
N ARG A 100 9.62 0.23 -1.99
CA ARG A 100 10.94 0.50 -1.43
C ARG A 100 10.88 1.43 -0.24
N GLN A 101 11.79 1.24 0.70
CA GLN A 101 11.97 2.08 1.88
C GLN A 101 13.47 2.27 2.16
N PRO A 102 13.89 3.41 2.75
CA PRO A 102 15.24 3.54 3.28
C PRO A 102 15.44 2.51 4.40
N GLY A 103 16.62 1.91 4.46
CA GLY A 103 16.95 0.94 5.49
C GLY A 103 17.00 1.55 6.88
N THR A 104 16.81 0.69 7.87
CA THR A 104 16.88 1.07 9.29
C THR A 104 17.85 0.14 10.04
N ASP A 105 17.95 0.29 11.36
CA ASP A 105 18.69 -0.67 12.19
C ASP A 105 18.02 -2.05 12.23
N TYR A 106 16.74 -2.17 11.85
CA TYR A 106 16.08 -3.47 11.63
C TYR A 106 16.82 -4.32 10.59
N ASP A 107 17.38 -3.68 9.56
CA ASP A 107 18.05 -4.37 8.45
C ASP A 107 19.56 -4.57 8.67
N ASP A 108 20.07 -4.22 9.86
CA ASP A 108 21.46 -4.51 10.22
C ASP A 108 21.72 -6.02 10.25
N TYR A 109 22.89 -6.43 9.76
CA TYR A 109 23.32 -7.82 9.82
C TYR A 109 24.83 -7.92 10.01
N CYS A 110 25.30 -9.11 10.40
CA CYS A 110 26.71 -9.37 10.64
C CYS A 110 27.34 -10.18 9.49
N VAL A 111 28.55 -9.81 9.10
CA VAL A 111 29.43 -10.60 8.22
C VAL A 111 30.70 -10.90 9.02
N GLY A 112 30.81 -12.11 9.56
CA GLY A 112 31.80 -12.39 10.61
C GLY A 112 31.55 -11.47 11.81
N ASP A 113 32.61 -10.78 12.26
CA ASP A 113 32.54 -9.83 13.39
C ASP A 113 32.28 -8.38 12.93
N GLN A 114 31.92 -8.18 11.66
CA GLN A 114 31.61 -6.86 11.11
C GLN A 114 30.09 -6.63 11.09
N LEU A 115 29.64 -5.53 11.68
CA LEU A 115 28.29 -5.01 11.46
C LEU A 115 28.21 -4.36 10.08
N ILE A 116 27.25 -4.81 9.28
CA ILE A 116 26.80 -4.13 8.07
C ILE A 116 25.54 -3.37 8.43
N SER A 117 25.57 -2.04 8.28
CA SER A 117 24.45 -1.22 8.70
C SER A 117 23.38 -1.15 7.62
N GLY A 118 22.13 -1.45 8.00
CA GLY A 118 20.98 -1.35 7.11
C GLY A 118 20.70 0.08 6.65
N VAL A 119 21.04 1.09 7.46
CA VAL A 119 20.77 2.51 7.13
C VAL A 119 21.54 3.03 5.91
N GLU A 120 22.53 2.28 5.44
CA GLU A 120 23.33 2.61 4.26
C GLU A 120 22.67 2.20 2.94
N ASP A 121 21.56 1.46 3.00
CA ASP A 121 20.87 0.89 1.85
C ASP A 121 19.40 1.33 1.73
N VAL A 122 18.84 1.10 0.55
CA VAL A 122 17.40 1.09 0.28
C VAL A 122 16.97 -0.37 0.15
N PHE A 123 15.86 -0.73 0.79
CA PHE A 123 15.32 -2.08 0.74
C PHE A 123 14.04 -2.13 -0.10
N GLU A 124 13.88 -3.20 -0.85
CA GLU A 124 12.67 -3.53 -1.59
C GLU A 124 11.94 -4.70 -0.92
N ALA A 125 10.62 -4.60 -0.84
CA ALA A 125 9.78 -5.70 -0.37
C ALA A 125 9.69 -6.75 -1.48
N VAL A 126 10.30 -7.91 -1.27
CA VAL A 126 10.42 -8.97 -2.28
C VAL A 126 9.66 -10.22 -1.83
N PRO A 127 8.83 -10.83 -2.71
CA PRO A 127 8.18 -12.10 -2.42
C PRO A 127 9.20 -13.23 -2.27
N THR A 128 8.99 -14.08 -1.28
CA THR A 128 9.75 -15.30 -1.02
C THR A 128 8.79 -16.47 -0.77
N SER A 129 9.30 -17.70 -0.69
CA SER A 129 8.47 -18.86 -0.33
C SER A 129 7.85 -18.77 1.07
N GLY A 130 8.43 -17.97 1.98
CA GLY A 130 7.96 -17.79 3.35
C GLY A 130 7.10 -16.53 3.57
N GLY A 131 6.77 -15.78 2.51
CA GLY A 131 6.06 -14.50 2.61
C GLY A 131 6.87 -13.35 2.00
N LEU A 132 6.74 -12.16 2.57
CA LEU A 132 7.38 -10.94 2.07
C LEU A 132 8.54 -10.54 2.98
N LEU A 133 9.71 -10.23 2.40
CA LEU A 133 10.91 -9.82 3.15
C LEU A 133 11.55 -8.60 2.50
N TRP A 134 12.30 -7.83 3.30
CA TRP A 134 13.15 -6.77 2.80
C TRP A 134 14.41 -7.35 2.15
N LYS A 135 14.77 -6.82 0.98
CA LYS A 135 16.03 -7.14 0.30
C LYS A 135 16.70 -5.85 -0.15
N SER A 136 18.00 -5.74 0.09
CA SER A 136 18.78 -4.57 -0.38
C SER A 136 18.63 -4.41 -1.90
N ALA A 137 18.30 -3.20 -2.30
CA ALA A 137 18.00 -2.79 -3.67
C ALA A 137 19.01 -1.74 -4.21
N GLY A 138 19.97 -1.32 -3.37
CA GLY A 138 21.00 -0.34 -3.71
C GLY A 138 21.30 0.61 -2.55
N PRO A 139 22.33 1.47 -2.68
CA PRO A 139 22.74 2.38 -1.62
C PRO A 139 21.70 3.47 -1.34
N VAL A 140 21.65 3.94 -0.09
CA VAL A 140 20.73 4.99 0.40
C VAL A 140 20.87 6.32 -0.35
N ALA A 141 22.01 6.56 -1.01
CA ALA A 141 22.22 7.72 -1.90
C ALA A 141 21.24 7.76 -3.09
N GLN A 142 20.58 6.65 -3.41
CA GLN A 142 19.53 6.58 -4.43
C GLN A 142 18.15 7.03 -3.90
N TRP A 143 18.00 7.19 -2.58
CA TRP A 143 16.78 7.66 -1.95
C TRP A 143 16.80 9.18 -1.78
N SER A 144 15.83 9.87 -2.39
CA SER A 144 15.62 11.29 -2.13
C SER A 144 14.77 11.49 -0.88
N PHE A 145 15.37 12.05 0.18
CA PHE A 145 14.64 12.44 1.39
C PHE A 145 13.93 13.78 1.18
N ASP A 146 12.65 13.85 1.54
CA ASP A 146 11.90 15.09 1.48
C ASP A 146 12.50 16.16 2.41
N PRO A 147 12.36 17.46 2.09
CA PRO A 147 12.86 18.53 2.94
C PRO A 147 12.35 18.41 4.38
N GLY A 148 13.28 18.46 5.34
CA GLY A 148 12.97 18.36 6.76
C GLY A 148 12.82 16.93 7.29
N VAL A 149 12.92 15.89 6.44
CA VAL A 149 13.01 14.51 6.87
C VAL A 149 14.45 14.18 7.27
N THR A 150 14.65 13.76 8.51
CA THR A 150 15.94 13.27 8.98
C THR A 150 16.15 11.86 8.46
N GLN A 151 17.15 11.69 7.60
CA GLN A 151 17.63 10.36 7.22
C GLN A 151 18.05 9.57 8.48
N PRO A 152 17.70 8.27 8.60
CA PRO A 152 18.37 7.38 9.54
C PRO A 152 19.85 7.33 9.16
N LYS A 153 20.72 8.01 9.93
CA LYS A 153 22.15 8.16 9.60
C LYS A 153 23.06 7.26 10.41
N THR A 154 22.53 6.62 11.44
CA THR A 154 23.31 5.77 12.34
C THR A 154 22.44 4.62 12.79
N SER A 155 22.91 3.39 12.56
CA SER A 155 22.45 2.28 13.37
C SER A 155 22.80 2.54 14.85
N HIS A 156 21.87 2.17 15.73
CA HIS A 156 22.12 2.18 17.17
C HIS A 156 22.92 0.94 17.64
N ARG A 157 23.18 -0.01 16.72
CA ARG A 157 23.98 -1.21 16.93
C ARG A 157 25.42 -0.95 16.53
N SER A 158 26.34 -1.71 17.12
CA SER A 158 27.77 -1.61 16.82
C SER A 158 28.34 -2.99 16.50
N SER A 159 29.50 -3.06 15.85
CA SER A 159 30.20 -4.33 15.57
C SER A 159 30.49 -5.17 16.80
N GLY A 160 30.47 -4.58 18.02
CA GLY A 160 30.57 -5.35 19.26
C GLY A 160 29.39 -6.31 19.52
N LEU A 161 28.30 -6.19 18.75
CA LEU A 161 27.16 -7.11 18.77
C LEU A 161 27.29 -8.23 17.72
N CYS A 162 28.33 -8.22 16.89
CA CYS A 162 28.56 -9.25 15.89
C CYS A 162 29.55 -10.29 16.39
N HIS A 163 29.16 -11.56 16.34
CA HIS A 163 30.05 -12.68 16.59
C HIS A 163 29.76 -13.83 15.63
N ASP A 164 30.78 -14.26 14.89
CA ASP A 164 30.66 -15.38 13.91
C ASP A 164 29.49 -15.19 12.92
N GLY A 165 29.21 -13.95 12.52
CA GLY A 165 28.12 -13.60 11.60
C GLY A 165 26.73 -13.56 12.24
N GLN A 166 26.62 -13.70 13.56
CA GLN A 166 25.38 -13.53 14.29
C GLN A 166 25.34 -12.18 15.01
N LEU A 167 24.19 -11.53 14.93
CA LEU A 167 23.89 -10.32 15.69
C LEU A 167 23.26 -10.73 17.03
N LEU A 168 23.87 -10.29 18.13
CA LEU A 168 23.53 -10.65 19.52
C LEU A 168 22.62 -9.63 20.21
#